data_AF-A0A925X6R2-F1
#
_entry.id   AF-A0A925X6R2-F1
#
_cell.length_a   1.000
_cell.length_b   1.000
_cell.length_c   1.000
_cell.angle_alpha   90.00
_cell.angle_beta   90.00
_cell.angle_gamma   90.00
#
_symmetry.space_group_name_H-M   'P 1'
#
loop_
_entity.id
_entity.type
_entity.pdbx_description
1 polymer ?
#
loop_
_entity_poly.entity_id
_entity_poly.type
_entity_poly.pdbx_seq_one_letter_code
_entity_poly.pdbx_strand_id
1 'polypeptide(L)'
;MAKRSSQRFVRVALVLPTEYAYARNVMRGIVAATRARNMYASDSADARGLARLPWLFNVFRGIYGHSSKYLSKWFRDWNPDGIICQIYDDRLAKVYRETRKPVVELFERRADSEFPRILPDDVATGEMAAKHFLERGFRHFAFFGASWMVWSREREIGFKREIEREFGARKANAAARDRVPEFTYGSYEAVHGVSPALPAFGASQKERAAAMGAWLASFPRPLAVLAANDLWGSELVQAARERRLHVPGDVAILGVDNEELLCEIAHPPLSSIRIGAEQIGLAAVAMLEQLLVKKKTTRKRTRTDVARIAPIGVITRQSTDVLAVEDPDVAAAIQHIRRHAVEGMSVKQLLDEIPTNRRTLERRFISVLGHTPLDEIRRVRLERAKALLQTDLPIYQVAAKSGFATPEYLATSFLQATGATPTEYRRQFGPRSRFEQLPPILAE
;
A
#
# COMPACT_ATOMS: atom_id res chain seq x y z
N MET A 1 -7.55 42.50 -30.55
CA MET A 1 -8.07 41.87 -29.33
C MET A 1 -8.64 40.49 -29.68
N ALA A 2 -7.92 39.41 -29.41
CA ALA A 2 -8.39 38.05 -29.69
C ALA A 2 -9.36 37.61 -28.58
N LYS A 3 -10.56 37.14 -28.98
CA LYS A 3 -11.57 36.55 -28.09
C LYS A 3 -10.90 35.54 -27.13
N ARG A 4 -10.88 35.84 -25.83
CA ARG A 4 -10.71 34.80 -24.81
C ARG A 4 -11.90 33.87 -24.98
N SER A 5 -11.68 32.72 -25.62
CA SER A 5 -12.63 31.62 -25.67
C SER A 5 -13.21 31.41 -24.26
N SER A 6 -14.54 31.34 -24.17
CA SER A 6 -15.28 30.95 -22.98
C SER A 6 -14.90 29.50 -22.64
N GLN A 7 -13.78 29.32 -21.94
CA GLN A 7 -13.30 28.00 -21.58
C GLN A 7 -14.28 27.37 -20.58
N ARG A 8 -15.11 26.45 -21.05
CA ARG A 8 -16.14 25.75 -20.27
C ARG A 8 -15.57 24.60 -19.43
N PHE A 9 -14.36 24.13 -19.73
CA PHE A 9 -13.75 22.95 -19.11
C PHE A 9 -12.24 23.13 -18.91
N VAL A 10 -11.69 22.43 -17.92
CA VAL A 10 -10.25 22.18 -17.78
C VAL A 10 -9.93 20.84 -18.44
N ARG A 11 -9.10 20.83 -19.49
CA ARG A 11 -8.67 19.59 -20.15
C ARG A 11 -7.50 18.98 -19.40
N VAL A 12 -7.65 17.77 -18.90
CA VAL A 12 -6.58 17.08 -18.16
C VAL A 12 -6.19 15.80 -18.87
N ALA A 13 -4.91 15.72 -19.24
CA ALA A 13 -4.34 14.52 -19.82
C ALA A 13 -3.95 13.54 -18.71
N LEU A 14 -4.43 12.31 -18.81
CA LEU A 14 -3.98 11.19 -17.96
C LEU A 14 -3.09 10.28 -18.80
N VAL A 15 -1.80 10.22 -18.48
CA VAL A 15 -0.83 9.36 -19.17
C VAL A 15 -0.36 8.28 -18.21
N LEU A 16 -1.20 7.24 -18.05
CA LEU A 16 -1.07 6.19 -17.04
C LEU A 16 -1.24 4.81 -17.70
N PRO A 17 -0.46 3.78 -17.28
CA PRO A 17 -0.59 2.42 -17.81
C PRO A 17 -1.77 1.69 -17.16
N THR A 18 -2.96 1.85 -17.74
CA THR A 18 -4.24 1.35 -17.18
C THR A 18 -4.37 -0.18 -17.11
N GLU A 19 -3.42 -0.90 -17.70
CA GLU A 19 -3.24 -2.35 -17.58
C GLU A 19 -2.89 -2.79 -16.15
N TYR A 20 -2.29 -1.93 -15.32
CA TYR A 20 -1.95 -2.26 -13.94
C TYR A 20 -2.99 -1.75 -12.94
N ALA A 21 -3.23 -2.53 -11.88
CA ALA A 21 -4.12 -2.16 -10.78
C ALA A 21 -3.78 -0.80 -10.15
N TYR A 22 -2.48 -0.48 -9.99
CA TYR A 22 -2.03 0.82 -9.48
C TYR A 22 -2.65 2.00 -10.25
N ALA A 23 -2.51 2.01 -11.58
CA ALA A 23 -3.05 3.08 -12.42
C ALA A 23 -4.58 3.15 -12.37
N ARG A 24 -5.26 1.99 -12.34
CA ARG A 24 -6.72 1.95 -12.21
C ARG A 24 -7.19 2.54 -10.87
N ASN A 25 -6.50 2.23 -9.78
CA ASN A 25 -6.82 2.77 -8.45
C ASN A 25 -6.49 4.27 -8.35
N VAL A 26 -5.39 4.74 -8.96
CA VAL A 26 -5.15 6.19 -9.13
C VAL A 26 -6.33 6.86 -9.85
N MET A 27 -6.83 6.28 -10.94
CA MET A 27 -8.00 6.82 -11.65
C MET A 27 -9.26 6.82 -10.78
N ARG A 28 -9.49 5.81 -9.92
CA ARG A 28 -10.61 5.82 -8.95
C ARG A 28 -10.50 7.03 -8.01
N GLY A 29 -9.30 7.32 -7.52
CA GLY A 29 -9.02 8.52 -6.73
C GLY A 29 -9.32 9.82 -7.47
N ILE A 30 -8.86 9.94 -8.72
CA ILE A 30 -9.13 11.11 -9.57
C ILE A 30 -10.63 11.31 -9.79
N VAL A 31 -11.37 10.23 -10.08
CA VAL A 31 -12.83 10.25 -10.23
C VAL A 31 -13.49 10.70 -8.93
N ALA A 32 -13.06 10.15 -7.78
CA ALA A 32 -13.60 10.54 -6.48
C ALA A 32 -13.38 12.04 -6.18
N ALA A 33 -12.20 12.59 -6.47
CA ALA A 33 -11.90 14.01 -6.27
C ALA A 33 -12.65 14.95 -7.22
N THR A 34 -13.02 14.47 -8.41
CA THR A 34 -13.63 15.31 -9.45
C THR A 34 -15.12 15.07 -9.68
N ARG A 35 -15.73 14.10 -8.99
CA ARG A 35 -17.14 13.75 -9.20
C ARG A 35 -18.10 14.92 -8.93
N ALA A 36 -17.99 15.55 -7.76
CA ALA A 36 -18.92 16.63 -7.37
C ALA A 36 -18.81 17.83 -8.32
N ARG A 37 -17.59 18.27 -8.65
CA ARG A 37 -17.37 19.37 -9.61
C ARG A 37 -17.90 19.01 -11.01
N ASN A 38 -17.72 17.78 -11.48
CA ASN A 38 -18.11 17.40 -12.83
C ASN A 38 -19.63 17.18 -12.95
N MET A 39 -20.32 16.87 -11.85
CA MET A 39 -21.77 16.71 -11.85
C MET A 39 -22.54 18.03 -11.69
N TYR A 40 -22.00 18.98 -10.92
CA TYR A 40 -22.77 20.16 -10.48
C TYR A 40 -22.18 21.50 -10.91
N ALA A 41 -21.06 21.55 -11.63
CA ALA A 41 -20.54 22.82 -12.13
C ALA A 41 -21.48 23.40 -13.22
N SER A 42 -21.85 24.68 -13.08
CA SER A 42 -22.59 25.39 -14.12
C SER A 42 -21.66 25.77 -15.27
N ASP A 43 -22.18 25.76 -16.50
CA ASP A 43 -21.48 26.29 -17.69
C ASP A 43 -21.17 27.80 -17.61
N SER A 44 -21.67 28.50 -16.59
CA SER A 44 -21.41 29.92 -16.36
C SER A 44 -20.06 30.11 -15.64
N ALA A 45 -19.13 30.78 -16.34
CA ALA A 45 -17.86 31.19 -15.76
C ALA A 45 -18.11 32.40 -14.84
N ASP A 46 -18.50 32.15 -13.59
CA ASP A 46 -18.49 33.19 -12.57
C ASP A 46 -17.03 33.61 -12.24
N ALA A 47 -16.88 34.75 -11.56
CA ALA A 47 -15.62 35.46 -11.35
C ALA A 47 -14.49 34.68 -10.62
N ARG A 48 -14.67 33.38 -10.33
CA ARG A 48 -13.80 32.54 -9.49
C ARG A 48 -12.86 31.60 -10.26
N GLY A 49 -12.70 31.79 -11.57
CA GLY A 49 -11.62 31.23 -12.37
C GLY A 49 -11.63 29.70 -12.56
N LEU A 50 -10.55 29.15 -13.12
CA LEU A 50 -10.36 27.73 -13.51
C LEU A 50 -10.70 26.70 -12.39
N ALA A 51 -10.80 27.13 -11.13
CA ALA A 51 -11.01 26.28 -9.96
C ALA A 51 -12.42 25.64 -9.87
N ARG A 52 -13.44 26.24 -10.49
CA ARG A 52 -14.82 25.70 -10.49
C ARG A 52 -15.22 24.99 -11.78
N LEU A 53 -14.40 25.06 -12.82
CA LEU A 53 -14.74 24.46 -14.10
C LEU A 53 -14.70 22.93 -14.02
N PRO A 54 -15.63 22.23 -14.69
CA PRO A 54 -15.58 20.79 -14.82
C PRO A 54 -14.30 20.34 -15.55
N TRP A 55 -13.77 19.19 -15.17
CA TRP A 55 -12.57 18.59 -15.74
C TRP A 55 -12.93 17.57 -16.81
N LEU A 56 -12.43 17.80 -18.03
CA LEU A 56 -12.54 16.89 -19.16
C LEU A 56 -11.25 16.07 -19.24
N PHE A 57 -11.36 14.76 -19.02
CA PHE A 57 -10.21 13.86 -19.07
C PHE A 57 -10.05 13.23 -20.44
N ASN A 58 -8.79 13.07 -20.86
CA ASN A 58 -8.45 12.19 -21.97
C ASN A 58 -7.28 11.30 -21.56
N VAL A 59 -7.42 10.00 -21.78
CA VAL A 59 -6.50 8.98 -21.28
C VAL A 59 -5.63 8.50 -22.43
N PHE A 60 -4.32 8.74 -22.32
CA PHE A 60 -3.34 8.19 -23.25
C PHE A 60 -2.74 6.92 -22.66
N ARG A 61 -3.06 5.78 -23.28
CA ARG A 61 -2.44 4.48 -22.97
C ARG A 61 -1.08 4.42 -23.64
N GLY A 62 -0.06 4.95 -22.98
CA GLY A 62 1.32 4.85 -23.45
C GLY A 62 1.89 3.48 -23.11
N ILE A 63 2.25 2.69 -24.12
CA ILE A 63 3.04 1.47 -23.93
C ILE A 63 4.46 1.89 -23.51
N TYR A 64 5.05 1.17 -22.56
CA TYR A 64 6.46 1.31 -22.17
C TYR A 64 7.37 1.55 -23.38
N GLY A 65 8.05 2.70 -23.41
CA GLY A 65 9.11 3.00 -24.37
C GLY A 65 8.68 3.29 -25.81
N HIS A 66 7.41 3.16 -26.18
CA HIS A 66 6.93 3.37 -27.55
C HIS A 66 5.79 4.37 -27.59
N SER A 67 6.16 5.65 -27.78
CA SER A 67 5.44 6.62 -28.64
C SER A 67 5.60 8.09 -28.23
N SER A 68 6.76 8.55 -27.75
CA SER A 68 6.98 9.99 -27.49
C SER A 68 6.54 10.87 -28.68
N LYS A 69 6.76 10.41 -29.92
CA LYS A 69 6.28 11.04 -31.16
C LYS A 69 4.75 11.15 -31.26
N TYR A 70 4.02 10.08 -30.93
CA TYR A 70 2.55 10.12 -30.99
C TYR A 70 1.97 10.93 -29.84
N LEU A 71 2.57 10.83 -28.65
CA LEU A 71 2.20 11.64 -27.51
C LEU A 71 2.41 13.14 -27.78
N SER A 72 3.54 13.52 -28.39
CA SER A 72 3.76 14.90 -28.83
C SER A 72 2.70 15.38 -29.82
N LYS A 73 2.29 14.55 -30.78
CA LYS A 73 1.21 14.90 -31.72
C LYS A 73 -0.11 15.07 -30.96
N TRP A 74 -0.46 14.11 -30.11
CA TRP A 74 -1.67 14.15 -29.31
C TRP A 74 -1.76 15.39 -28.41
N PHE A 75 -0.65 15.80 -27.79
CA PHE A 75 -0.61 17.05 -27.02
C PHE A 75 -0.72 18.31 -27.86
N ARG A 76 -0.19 18.33 -29.08
CA ARG A 76 -0.40 19.47 -29.99
C ARG A 76 -1.85 19.57 -30.43
N ASP A 77 -2.46 18.44 -30.79
CA ASP A 77 -3.82 18.39 -31.35
C ASP A 77 -4.88 18.67 -30.26
N TRP A 78 -4.74 18.08 -29.07
CA TRP A 78 -5.72 18.22 -27.98
C TRP A 78 -5.44 19.38 -27.02
N ASN A 79 -4.15 19.76 -26.87
CA ASN A 79 -3.66 20.88 -26.06
C ASN A 79 -4.22 20.91 -24.62
N PRO A 80 -3.83 19.95 -23.75
CA PRO A 80 -4.34 19.90 -22.38
C PRO A 80 -4.02 21.17 -21.58
N ASP A 81 -4.81 21.44 -20.57
CA ASP A 81 -4.58 22.50 -19.59
C ASP A 81 -3.71 22.00 -18.43
N GLY A 82 -3.75 20.69 -18.11
CA GLY A 82 -2.90 20.04 -17.11
C GLY A 82 -2.64 18.56 -17.42
N ILE A 83 -1.60 17.99 -16.80
CA ILE A 83 -1.12 16.62 -17.08
C ILE A 83 -0.88 15.88 -15.77
N ILE A 84 -1.41 14.65 -15.67
CA ILE A 84 -1.08 13.68 -14.62
C ILE A 84 -0.47 12.46 -15.32
N CYS A 85 0.75 12.08 -14.97
CA CYS A 85 1.50 11.10 -15.76
C CYS A 85 2.44 10.21 -14.96
N GLN A 86 2.87 9.11 -15.58
CA GLN A 86 4.11 8.42 -15.22
C GLN A 86 5.20 8.78 -16.24
N ILE A 87 6.45 8.93 -15.78
CA ILE A 87 7.60 9.24 -16.63
C ILE A 87 8.64 8.14 -16.51
N TYR A 88 8.95 7.47 -17.63
CA TYR A 88 9.88 6.34 -17.64
C TYR A 88 11.27 6.69 -18.17
N ASP A 89 11.39 7.76 -18.97
CA ASP A 89 12.64 8.17 -19.60
C ASP A 89 12.69 9.68 -19.85
N ASP A 90 13.89 10.17 -20.20
CA ASP A 90 14.12 11.60 -20.46
C ASP A 90 13.41 12.11 -21.72
N ARG A 91 13.11 11.21 -22.68
CA ARG A 91 12.41 11.59 -23.92
C ARG A 91 10.99 11.99 -23.59
N LEU A 92 10.32 11.24 -22.72
CA LEU A 92 8.97 11.51 -22.26
C LEU A 92 8.91 12.77 -21.38
N ALA A 93 9.88 12.93 -20.47
CA ALA A 93 10.03 14.18 -19.70
C ALA A 93 10.18 15.41 -20.59
N LYS A 94 10.98 15.32 -21.66
CA LYS A 94 11.15 16.39 -22.65
C LYS A 94 9.81 16.76 -23.30
N VAL A 95 9.00 15.78 -23.71
CA VAL A 95 7.67 16.02 -24.28
C VAL A 95 6.79 16.82 -23.31
N TYR A 96 6.72 16.42 -22.03
CA TYR A 96 5.92 17.14 -21.04
C TYR A 96 6.44 18.56 -20.80
N ARG A 97 7.76 18.75 -20.76
CA ARG A 97 8.39 20.07 -20.59
C ARG A 97 8.06 21.03 -21.72
N GLU A 98 8.07 20.53 -22.95
CA GLU A 98 7.76 21.32 -24.16
C GLU A 98 6.30 21.79 -24.19
N THR A 99 5.37 21.09 -23.52
CA THR A 99 3.97 21.55 -23.41
C THR A 99 3.82 22.85 -22.62
N ARG A 100 4.77 23.13 -21.69
CA ARG A 100 4.70 24.23 -20.70
C ARG A 100 3.43 24.23 -19.85
N LYS A 101 2.75 23.08 -19.73
CA LYS A 101 1.56 22.89 -18.89
C LYS A 101 1.97 22.44 -17.47
N PRO A 102 1.13 22.70 -16.46
CA PRO A 102 1.19 22.02 -15.18
C PRO A 102 1.23 20.49 -15.34
N VAL A 103 2.20 19.86 -14.67
CA VAL A 103 2.44 18.41 -14.73
C VAL A 103 2.60 17.90 -13.29
N VAL A 104 1.92 16.80 -12.97
CA VAL A 104 2.09 16.02 -11.74
C VAL A 104 2.56 14.61 -12.13
N GLU A 105 3.68 14.18 -11.58
CA GLU A 105 4.26 12.86 -11.85
C GLU A 105 3.97 11.87 -10.72
N LEU A 106 3.60 10.64 -11.09
CA LEU A 106 3.16 9.57 -10.18
C LEU A 106 4.08 8.33 -10.20
N PHE A 107 5.32 8.48 -10.66
CA PHE A 107 6.27 7.38 -10.78
C PHE A 107 7.70 7.86 -10.50
N GLU A 108 8.54 6.97 -9.95
CA GLU A 108 9.93 7.29 -9.63
C GLU A 108 10.90 6.37 -10.35
N ARG A 109 11.30 6.81 -11.53
CA ARG A 109 12.43 6.22 -12.29
C ARG A 109 13.59 7.18 -12.48
N ARG A 110 13.31 8.49 -12.49
CA ARG A 110 14.30 9.56 -12.65
C ARG A 110 14.52 10.25 -11.31
N ALA A 111 15.72 10.15 -10.73
CA ALA A 111 16.03 10.77 -9.44
C ALA A 111 15.90 12.30 -9.47
N ASP A 112 16.18 12.90 -10.63
CA ASP A 112 16.26 14.34 -10.90
C ASP A 112 15.00 14.93 -11.54
N SER A 113 13.84 14.27 -11.40
CA SER A 113 12.62 14.79 -12.01
C SER A 113 12.32 16.20 -11.56
N GLU A 114 11.98 17.02 -12.54
CA GLU A 114 11.70 18.41 -12.34
C GLU A 114 10.23 18.64 -11.90
N PHE A 115 9.33 17.67 -12.14
CA PHE A 115 7.91 17.83 -11.89
C PHE A 115 7.57 17.51 -10.43
N PRO A 116 6.58 18.20 -9.83
CA PRO A 116 6.03 17.79 -8.53
C PRO A 116 5.58 16.33 -8.56
N ARG A 117 5.94 15.58 -7.51
CA ARG A 117 5.72 14.14 -7.42
C ARG A 117 4.88 13.75 -6.23
N ILE A 118 4.05 12.73 -6.44
CA ILE A 118 3.31 12.03 -5.40
C ILE A 118 3.52 10.54 -5.62
N LEU A 119 4.08 9.85 -4.63
CA LEU A 119 4.48 8.45 -4.73
C LEU A 119 3.92 7.62 -3.58
N PRO A 120 3.85 6.29 -3.73
CA PRO A 120 3.69 5.41 -2.58
C PRO A 120 4.83 5.55 -1.58
N ASP A 121 4.55 5.32 -0.30
CA ASP A 121 5.57 5.06 0.70
C ASP A 121 5.96 3.59 0.68
N ASP A 122 6.90 3.26 -0.21
CA ASP A 122 7.35 1.88 -0.43
C ASP A 122 8.18 1.34 0.76
N VAL A 123 8.86 2.22 1.51
CA VAL A 123 9.52 1.82 2.78
C VAL A 123 8.48 1.41 3.80
N ALA A 124 7.45 2.24 4.04
CA ALA A 124 6.36 1.89 4.95
C ALA A 124 5.58 0.64 4.49
N THR A 125 5.52 0.39 3.18
CA THR A 125 4.95 -0.82 2.59
C THR A 125 5.76 -2.07 2.96
N GLY A 126 7.09 -1.99 2.87
CA GLY A 126 7.98 -3.04 3.36
C GLY A 126 7.84 -3.29 4.87
N GLU A 127 7.77 -2.23 5.67
CA GLU A 127 7.58 -2.35 7.13
C GLU A 127 6.24 -3.03 7.47
N MET A 128 5.16 -2.69 6.75
CA MET A 128 3.86 -3.32 6.91
C MET A 128 3.90 -4.83 6.59
N ALA A 129 4.64 -5.24 5.56
CA ALA A 129 4.85 -6.64 5.25
C ALA A 129 5.58 -7.39 6.37
N ALA A 130 6.63 -6.79 6.92
CA ALA A 130 7.41 -7.38 8.00
C ALA A 130 6.55 -7.56 9.25
N LYS A 131 5.81 -6.52 9.67
CA LYS A 131 4.86 -6.62 10.78
C LYS A 131 3.88 -7.76 10.58
N HIS A 132 3.27 -7.87 9.40
CA HIS A 132 2.32 -8.94 9.08
C HIS A 132 2.89 -10.35 9.30
N PHE A 133 4.15 -10.59 8.97
CA PHE A 133 4.81 -11.88 9.19
C PHE A 133 5.31 -12.07 10.63
N LEU A 134 5.85 -11.03 11.27
CA LEU A 134 6.32 -11.07 12.66
C LEU A 134 5.17 -11.42 13.62
N GLU A 135 3.99 -10.86 13.38
CA GLU A 135 2.75 -11.13 14.10
C GLU A 135 2.23 -12.56 13.92
N ARG A 136 2.76 -13.29 12.92
CA ARG A 136 2.46 -14.70 12.67
C ARG A 136 3.55 -15.62 13.22
N GLY A 137 4.58 -15.08 13.87
CA GLY A 137 5.66 -15.85 14.50
C GLY A 137 6.79 -16.26 13.56
N PHE A 138 6.81 -15.78 12.30
CA PHE A 138 7.88 -16.14 11.37
C PHE A 138 9.25 -15.73 11.88
N ARG A 139 10.26 -16.57 11.59
CA ARG A 139 11.69 -16.32 11.87
C ARG A 139 12.56 -16.40 10.62
N HIS A 140 12.05 -17.01 9.56
CA HIS A 140 12.76 -17.11 8.28
C HIS A 140 12.06 -16.20 7.28
N PHE A 141 12.79 -15.22 6.78
CA PHE A 141 12.27 -14.19 5.90
C PHE A 141 13.03 -14.18 4.57
N ALA A 142 12.31 -13.90 3.50
CA ALA A 142 12.91 -13.65 2.21
C ALA A 142 12.22 -12.51 1.46
N PHE A 143 12.99 -11.82 0.62
CA PHE A 143 12.48 -10.80 -0.29
C PHE A 143 12.73 -11.18 -1.74
N PHE A 144 11.68 -11.11 -2.56
CA PHE A 144 11.79 -11.31 -4.00
C PHE A 144 11.42 -10.02 -4.73
N GLY A 145 12.41 -9.40 -5.37
CA GLY A 145 12.24 -8.17 -6.13
C GLY A 145 13.52 -7.76 -6.84
N ALA A 146 13.49 -6.59 -7.47
CA ALA A 146 14.55 -6.08 -8.32
C ALA A 146 15.11 -4.74 -7.82
N SER A 147 16.37 -4.70 -7.39
CA SER A 147 16.98 -3.49 -6.80
C SER A 147 17.16 -2.33 -7.78
N TRP A 148 17.14 -2.59 -9.10
CA TRP A 148 17.14 -1.55 -10.13
C TRP A 148 15.80 -0.81 -10.24
N MET A 149 14.73 -1.33 -9.62
CA MET A 149 13.45 -0.64 -9.48
C MET A 149 13.39 0.02 -8.10
N VAL A 150 13.30 1.36 -8.07
CA VAL A 150 13.37 2.14 -6.81
C VAL A 150 12.33 1.69 -5.79
N TRP A 151 11.07 1.54 -6.21
CA TRP A 151 9.99 1.07 -5.35
C TRP A 151 10.24 -0.34 -4.79
N SER A 152 10.82 -1.24 -5.57
CA SER A 152 11.15 -2.61 -5.11
C SER A 152 12.27 -2.57 -4.08
N ARG A 153 13.31 -1.78 -4.32
CA ARG A 153 14.42 -1.59 -3.38
C ARG A 153 13.96 -0.96 -2.07
N GLU A 154 13.09 0.04 -2.12
CA GLU A 154 12.54 0.69 -0.93
C GLU A 154 11.66 -0.25 -0.09
N ARG A 155 10.85 -1.10 -0.75
CA ARG A 155 10.11 -2.19 -0.08
C ARG A 155 11.06 -3.15 0.65
N GLU A 156 12.16 -3.54 0.00
CA GLU A 156 13.18 -4.40 0.63
C GLU A 156 13.80 -3.74 1.88
N ILE A 157 14.18 -2.47 1.77
CA ILE A 157 14.77 -1.71 2.87
C ILE A 157 13.83 -1.66 4.06
N GLY A 158 12.57 -1.29 3.85
CA GLY A 158 11.56 -1.23 4.92
C GLY A 158 11.32 -2.59 5.56
N PHE A 159 11.21 -3.63 4.73
CA PHE A 159 10.99 -5.00 5.16
C PHE A 159 12.12 -5.51 6.07
N LYS A 160 13.36 -5.41 5.59
CA LYS A 160 14.53 -5.86 6.34
C LYS A 160 14.73 -5.07 7.64
N ARG A 161 14.63 -3.74 7.57
CA ARG A 161 14.83 -2.86 8.74
C ARG A 161 13.85 -3.14 9.87
N GLU A 162 12.58 -3.39 9.53
CA GLU A 162 11.53 -3.71 10.50
C GLU A 162 11.82 -5.05 11.22
N ILE A 163 12.23 -6.07 10.47
CA ILE A 163 12.60 -7.38 11.03
C ILE A 163 13.79 -7.22 12.00
N GLU A 164 14.85 -6.54 11.55
CA GLU A 164 16.03 -6.29 12.38
C GLU A 164 15.69 -5.52 13.66
N ARG A 165 14.82 -4.50 13.55
CA ARG A 165 14.37 -3.72 14.71
C ARG A 165 13.63 -4.58 15.72
N GLU A 166 12.69 -5.40 15.26
CA GLU A 166 11.86 -6.24 16.13
C GLU A 166 12.69 -7.30 16.86
N PHE A 167 13.56 -8.03 16.16
CA PHE A 167 14.45 -9.00 16.80
C PHE A 167 15.48 -8.33 17.72
N GLY A 168 15.93 -7.12 17.39
CA GLY A 168 16.76 -6.29 18.28
C GLY A 168 16.04 -5.92 19.58
N ALA A 169 14.78 -5.50 19.50
CA ALA A 169 13.96 -5.17 20.66
C ALA A 169 13.67 -6.40 21.53
N ARG A 170 13.38 -7.56 20.93
CA ARG A 170 13.21 -8.84 21.64
C ARG A 170 14.47 -9.22 22.43
N LYS A 171 15.65 -9.06 21.82
CA LYS A 171 16.93 -9.30 22.48
C LYS A 171 17.18 -8.35 23.65
N ALA A 172 16.81 -7.08 23.51
CA ALA A 172 16.94 -6.08 24.58
C ALA A 172 16.01 -6.34 25.77
N ASN A 173 14.81 -6.88 25.51
CA ASN A 173 13.79 -7.14 26.54
C ASN A 173 13.85 -8.54 27.17
N ALA A 174 14.66 -9.45 26.63
CA ALA A 174 14.80 -10.80 27.16
C ALA A 174 15.57 -10.82 28.49
N ALA A 175 15.14 -11.64 29.44
CA ALA A 175 15.92 -11.87 30.65
C ALA A 175 17.26 -12.53 30.27
N ALA A 176 18.31 -12.33 31.09
CA ALA A 176 19.65 -12.84 30.81
C ALA A 176 19.74 -14.37 30.59
N ARG A 177 18.70 -15.13 30.98
CA ARG A 177 18.60 -16.59 30.81
C ARG A 177 17.69 -17.02 29.65
N ASP A 178 16.95 -16.10 29.04
CA ASP A 178 16.01 -16.42 27.97
C ASP A 178 16.73 -16.41 26.61
N ARG A 179 16.60 -17.52 25.87
CA ARG A 179 17.14 -17.62 24.51
C ARG A 179 16.17 -16.97 23.53
N VAL A 180 16.53 -15.83 22.97
CA VAL A 180 15.77 -15.22 21.87
C VAL A 180 16.08 -15.98 20.58
N PRO A 181 15.06 -16.48 19.85
CA PRO A 181 15.28 -17.14 18.58
C PRO A 181 15.97 -16.22 17.57
N GLU A 182 16.96 -16.72 16.85
CA GLU A 182 17.55 -16.01 15.72
C GLU A 182 16.59 -15.99 14.51
N PHE A 183 16.78 -15.01 13.63
CA PHE A 183 16.08 -14.94 12.35
C PHE A 183 17.05 -15.15 11.20
N THR A 184 16.53 -15.62 10.06
CA THR A 184 17.27 -15.66 8.79
C THR A 184 16.63 -14.73 7.79
N TYR A 185 17.44 -14.04 7.00
CA TYR A 185 16.98 -13.17 5.92
C TYR A 185 17.78 -13.45 4.64
N GLY A 186 17.10 -13.46 3.49
CA GLY A 186 17.76 -13.47 2.20
C GLY A 186 16.93 -12.79 1.12
N SER A 187 17.57 -12.25 0.08
CA SER A 187 16.88 -11.79 -1.11
C SER A 187 17.40 -12.49 -2.36
N TYR A 188 16.57 -12.58 -3.39
CA TYR A 188 16.94 -13.31 -4.61
C TYR A 188 18.22 -12.76 -5.23
N GLU A 189 18.34 -11.43 -5.35
CA GLU A 189 19.52 -10.78 -5.90
C GLU A 189 20.76 -10.89 -4.99
N ALA A 190 20.58 -10.96 -3.67
CA ALA A 190 21.72 -11.17 -2.77
C ALA A 190 22.37 -12.56 -2.97
N VAL A 191 21.58 -13.55 -3.40
CA VAL A 191 22.06 -14.91 -3.67
C VAL A 191 22.60 -15.05 -5.11
N HIS A 192 21.96 -14.40 -6.08
CA HIS A 192 22.21 -14.64 -7.51
C HIS A 192 22.90 -13.47 -8.24
N GLY A 193 23.19 -12.37 -7.55
CA GLY A 193 23.67 -11.12 -8.13
C GLY A 193 22.53 -10.24 -8.65
N VAL A 194 22.87 -9.06 -9.17
CA VAL A 194 21.90 -8.07 -9.69
C VAL A 194 21.95 -8.07 -11.22
N SER A 195 20.90 -8.58 -11.88
CA SER A 195 20.76 -8.48 -13.33
C SER A 195 19.31 -8.68 -13.80
N PRO A 196 18.79 -7.84 -14.71
CA PRO A 196 17.49 -8.07 -15.37
C PRO A 196 17.42 -9.37 -16.18
N ALA A 197 18.57 -9.94 -16.54
CA ALA A 197 18.67 -11.19 -17.30
C ALA A 197 18.70 -12.44 -16.41
N LEU A 198 18.60 -12.31 -15.08
CA LEU A 198 18.53 -13.48 -14.21
C LEU A 198 17.33 -14.37 -14.59
N PRO A 199 17.45 -15.70 -14.42
CA PRO A 199 16.40 -16.62 -14.80
C PRO A 199 15.04 -16.29 -14.21
N ALA A 200 14.96 -15.76 -12.99
CA ALA A 200 13.68 -15.40 -12.36
C ALA A 200 13.03 -14.10 -12.88
N PHE A 201 13.72 -13.29 -13.69
CA PHE A 201 13.17 -12.03 -14.24
C PHE A 201 13.02 -12.04 -15.76
N GLY A 202 14.02 -12.56 -16.48
CA GLY A 202 14.14 -12.38 -17.94
C GLY A 202 13.92 -13.65 -18.77
N ALA A 203 13.80 -14.82 -18.17
CA ALA A 203 13.73 -16.10 -18.88
C ALA A 203 12.28 -16.51 -19.24
N SER A 204 12.13 -17.67 -19.89
CA SER A 204 10.81 -18.25 -20.16
C SER A 204 10.04 -18.54 -18.87
N GLN A 205 8.71 -18.68 -18.95
CA GLN A 205 7.88 -18.96 -17.76
C GLN A 205 8.36 -20.21 -17.00
N LYS A 206 8.74 -21.27 -17.73
CA LYS A 206 9.24 -22.52 -17.16
C LYS A 206 10.55 -22.32 -16.40
N GLU A 207 11.49 -21.58 -16.97
CA GLU A 207 12.79 -21.30 -16.33
C GLU A 207 12.64 -20.38 -15.12
N ARG A 208 11.76 -19.36 -15.22
CA ARG A 208 11.41 -18.48 -14.09
C ARG A 208 10.86 -19.29 -12.92
N ALA A 209 9.85 -20.12 -13.16
CA ALA A 209 9.24 -20.95 -12.12
C ALA A 209 10.24 -21.93 -11.49
N ALA A 210 11.10 -22.55 -12.31
CA ALA A 210 12.13 -23.46 -11.81
C ALA A 210 13.17 -22.72 -10.92
N ALA A 211 13.60 -21.53 -11.32
CA ALA A 211 14.56 -20.73 -10.56
C ALA A 211 13.96 -20.20 -9.25
N MET A 212 12.75 -19.65 -9.30
CA MET A 212 12.00 -19.22 -8.11
C MET A 212 11.80 -20.38 -7.14
N GLY A 213 11.37 -21.53 -7.63
CA GLY A 213 11.13 -22.72 -6.80
C GLY A 213 12.40 -23.26 -6.16
N ALA A 214 13.53 -23.27 -6.88
CA ALA A 214 14.83 -23.67 -6.33
C ALA A 214 15.28 -22.72 -5.21
N TRP A 215 15.11 -21.42 -5.43
CA TRP A 215 15.42 -20.41 -4.42
C TRP A 215 14.53 -20.54 -3.19
N LEU A 216 13.22 -20.71 -3.35
CA LEU A 216 12.32 -20.97 -2.21
C LEU A 216 12.70 -22.23 -1.44
N ALA A 217 13.19 -23.28 -2.11
CA ALA A 217 13.60 -24.54 -1.51
C ALA A 217 14.86 -24.43 -0.63
N SER A 218 15.70 -23.40 -0.81
CA SER A 218 16.99 -23.29 -0.12
C SER A 218 16.89 -22.70 1.30
N PHE A 219 15.72 -22.25 1.74
CA PHE A 219 15.54 -21.62 3.05
C PHE A 219 14.97 -22.59 4.11
N PRO A 220 15.28 -22.37 5.40
CA PRO A 220 14.59 -23.04 6.49
C PRO A 220 13.08 -22.74 6.51
N ARG A 221 12.32 -23.60 7.20
CA ARG A 221 10.85 -23.53 7.29
C ARG A 221 10.40 -23.21 8.72
N PRO A 222 9.22 -22.57 8.90
CA PRO A 222 8.37 -21.98 7.86
C PRO A 222 8.96 -20.65 7.35
N LEU A 223 8.88 -20.42 6.03
CA LEU A 223 9.44 -19.24 5.34
C LEU A 223 8.36 -18.19 5.07
N ALA A 224 8.63 -16.94 5.39
CA ALA A 224 7.84 -15.79 4.98
C ALA A 224 8.50 -15.04 3.82
N VAL A 225 7.78 -14.86 2.71
CA VAL A 225 8.30 -14.20 1.50
C VAL A 225 7.49 -12.96 1.19
N LEU A 226 8.14 -11.80 1.15
CA LEU A 226 7.60 -10.60 0.53
C LEU A 226 7.99 -10.58 -0.95
N ALA A 227 7.01 -10.68 -1.83
CA ALA A 227 7.16 -10.40 -3.24
C ALA A 227 6.95 -8.90 -3.48
N ALA A 228 7.83 -8.28 -4.26
CA ALA A 228 7.77 -6.84 -4.45
C ALA A 228 6.53 -6.38 -5.21
N ASN A 229 5.78 -7.26 -5.89
CA ASN A 229 4.44 -6.99 -6.42
C ASN A 229 3.61 -8.28 -6.53
N ASP A 230 2.32 -8.16 -6.86
CA ASP A 230 1.42 -9.31 -6.97
C ASP A 230 1.73 -10.26 -8.13
N LEU A 231 2.32 -9.76 -9.23
CA LEU A 231 2.74 -10.60 -10.36
C LEU A 231 3.81 -11.60 -9.94
N TRP A 232 4.89 -11.10 -9.33
CA TRP A 232 5.93 -11.97 -8.79
C TRP A 232 5.41 -12.80 -7.61
N GLY A 233 4.50 -12.27 -6.79
CA GLY A 233 3.86 -13.04 -5.74
C GLY A 233 3.10 -14.25 -6.28
N SER A 234 2.31 -14.08 -7.34
CA SER A 234 1.58 -15.16 -7.99
C SER A 234 2.52 -16.17 -8.67
N GLU A 235 3.59 -15.71 -9.32
CA GLU A 235 4.60 -16.59 -9.91
C GLU A 235 5.34 -17.41 -8.83
N LEU A 236 5.63 -16.82 -7.66
CA LEU A 236 6.22 -17.52 -6.52
C LEU A 236 5.26 -18.56 -5.93
N VAL A 237 3.96 -18.27 -5.82
CA VAL A 237 2.94 -19.25 -5.39
C VAL A 237 2.93 -20.44 -6.34
N GLN A 238 2.94 -20.18 -7.66
CA GLN A 238 3.01 -21.25 -8.66
C GLN A 238 4.30 -22.06 -8.51
N ALA A 239 5.46 -21.40 -8.44
CA ALA A 239 6.76 -22.04 -8.32
C ALA A 239 6.89 -22.90 -7.06
N ALA A 240 6.36 -22.43 -5.92
CA ALA A 240 6.32 -23.17 -4.67
C ALA A 240 5.56 -24.49 -4.84
N ARG A 241 4.39 -24.45 -5.49
CA ARG A 241 3.56 -25.63 -5.72
C ARG A 241 4.16 -26.62 -6.68
N GLU A 242 4.79 -26.15 -7.75
CA GLU A 242 5.52 -27.02 -8.69
C GLU A 242 6.68 -27.74 -7.98
N ARG A 243 7.22 -27.16 -6.91
CA ARG A 243 8.20 -27.79 -6.00
C ARG A 243 7.59 -28.53 -4.81
N ARG A 244 6.26 -28.71 -4.79
CA ARG A 244 5.52 -29.39 -3.70
C ARG A 244 5.72 -28.75 -2.33
N LEU A 245 6.02 -27.44 -2.28
CA LEU A 245 6.03 -26.67 -1.05
C LEU A 245 4.59 -26.25 -0.74
N HIS A 246 4.15 -26.50 0.49
CA HIS A 246 2.82 -26.09 0.92
C HIS A 246 2.78 -24.58 1.14
N VAL A 247 1.83 -23.91 0.50
CA VAL A 247 1.51 -22.51 0.74
C VAL A 247 0.17 -22.48 1.48
N PRO A 248 0.05 -21.87 2.68
CA PRO A 248 1.07 -21.10 3.40
C PRO A 248 1.99 -21.91 4.34
N GLY A 249 1.75 -23.21 4.52
CA GLY A 249 2.35 -24.02 5.61
C GLY A 249 3.88 -24.05 5.65
N ASP A 250 4.53 -24.34 4.52
CA ASP A 250 5.98 -24.32 4.38
C ASP A 250 6.48 -22.92 4.01
N VAL A 251 5.75 -22.25 3.11
CA VAL A 251 6.09 -20.93 2.58
C VAL A 251 4.84 -20.06 2.54
N ALA A 252 4.83 -19.00 3.35
CA ALA A 252 3.84 -17.94 3.26
C ALA A 252 4.33 -16.84 2.32
N ILE A 253 3.47 -16.41 1.39
CA ILE A 253 3.85 -15.47 0.32
C ILE A 253 2.89 -14.28 0.35
N LEU A 254 3.45 -13.07 0.47
CA LEU A 254 2.72 -11.81 0.48
C LEU A 254 3.11 -10.97 -0.74
N GLY A 255 2.12 -10.54 -1.53
CA GLY A 255 2.29 -9.60 -2.63
C GLY A 255 2.08 -8.14 -2.22
N VAL A 256 2.18 -7.24 -3.20
CA VAL A 256 1.94 -5.80 -3.05
C VAL A 256 1.22 -5.27 -4.29
N ASP A 257 0.29 -4.33 -4.04
CA ASP A 257 -0.58 -3.57 -4.95
C ASP A 257 -2.08 -3.95 -4.83
N ASN A 258 -2.37 -5.17 -4.37
CA ASN A 258 -3.68 -5.81 -4.33
C ASN A 258 -4.42 -5.74 -5.68
N GLU A 259 -3.78 -6.28 -6.72
CA GLU A 259 -4.41 -6.59 -8.00
C GLU A 259 -5.38 -7.77 -7.81
N GLU A 260 -6.58 -7.45 -7.33
CA GLU A 260 -7.59 -8.40 -6.86
C GLU A 260 -7.77 -9.62 -7.76
N LEU A 261 -7.98 -9.46 -9.08
CA LEU A 261 -8.16 -10.59 -10.00
C LEU A 261 -6.94 -11.53 -10.04
N LEU A 262 -5.73 -10.98 -10.02
CA LEU A 262 -4.49 -11.75 -10.00
C LEU A 262 -4.30 -12.43 -8.64
N CYS A 263 -4.67 -11.75 -7.56
CA CYS A 263 -4.62 -12.33 -6.22
C CYS A 263 -5.62 -13.48 -6.04
N GLU A 264 -6.84 -13.36 -6.59
CA GLU A 264 -7.88 -14.39 -6.49
C GLU A 264 -7.64 -15.59 -7.40
N ILE A 265 -7.04 -15.39 -8.59
CA ILE A 265 -6.75 -16.51 -9.51
C ILE A 265 -5.54 -17.34 -9.07
N ALA A 266 -4.63 -16.76 -8.28
CA ALA A 266 -3.56 -17.51 -7.65
C ALA A 266 -4.15 -18.64 -6.79
N HIS A 267 -3.50 -19.80 -6.77
CA HIS A 267 -3.99 -20.94 -6.00
C HIS A 267 -2.86 -21.48 -5.12
N PRO A 268 -2.94 -21.37 -3.78
CA PRO A 268 -3.99 -20.67 -3.02
C PRO A 268 -4.01 -19.15 -3.30
N PRO A 269 -5.15 -18.46 -3.06
CA PRO A 269 -5.27 -17.01 -3.27
C PRO A 269 -4.21 -16.21 -2.50
N LEU A 270 -3.65 -15.22 -3.19
CA LEU A 270 -2.49 -14.43 -2.75
C LEU A 270 -2.92 -13.27 -1.84
N SER A 271 -2.47 -13.29 -0.59
CA SER A 271 -2.48 -12.12 0.29
C SER A 271 -1.67 -10.99 -0.32
N SER A 272 -2.13 -9.75 -0.18
CA SER A 272 -1.42 -8.60 -0.76
C SER A 272 -1.58 -7.32 0.06
N ILE A 273 -0.58 -6.45 0.00
CA ILE A 273 -0.66 -5.10 0.57
C ILE A 273 -1.35 -4.17 -0.42
N ARG A 274 -2.46 -3.57 0.00
CA ARG A 274 -3.10 -2.50 -0.76
C ARG A 274 -2.38 -1.19 -0.48
N ILE A 275 -1.68 -0.68 -1.49
CA ILE A 275 -1.05 0.65 -1.44
C ILE A 275 -2.07 1.77 -1.60
N GLY A 276 -1.72 2.98 -1.16
CA GLY A 276 -2.60 4.16 -1.20
C GLY A 276 -2.80 4.81 -2.58
N ALA A 277 -3.00 3.99 -3.62
CA ALA A 277 -3.12 4.46 -5.00
C ALA A 277 -4.33 5.41 -5.22
N GLU A 278 -5.47 5.14 -4.58
CA GLU A 278 -6.62 6.05 -4.64
C GLU A 278 -6.32 7.40 -3.99
N GLN A 279 -5.61 7.39 -2.86
CA GLN A 279 -5.16 8.58 -2.14
C GLN A 279 -4.14 9.38 -2.97
N ILE A 280 -3.26 8.70 -3.72
CA ILE A 280 -2.38 9.34 -4.71
C ILE A 280 -3.22 10.05 -5.78
N GLY A 281 -4.27 9.42 -6.30
CA GLY A 281 -5.19 10.05 -7.27
C GLY A 281 -5.89 11.30 -6.72
N LEU A 282 -6.38 11.24 -5.47
CA LEU A 282 -6.97 12.39 -4.77
C LEU A 282 -5.96 13.53 -4.63
N ALA A 283 -4.75 13.21 -4.17
CA ALA A 283 -3.69 14.20 -3.95
C ALA A 283 -3.17 14.78 -5.27
N ALA A 284 -3.15 14.00 -6.36
CA ALA A 284 -2.74 14.44 -7.69
C ALA A 284 -3.68 15.51 -8.25
N VAL A 285 -5.00 15.36 -8.05
CA VAL A 285 -5.98 16.38 -8.43
C VAL A 285 -5.72 17.67 -7.64
N ALA A 286 -5.63 17.58 -6.31
CA ALA A 286 -5.40 18.74 -5.45
C ALA A 286 -4.09 19.47 -5.81
N MET A 287 -3.02 18.73 -6.10
CA MET A 287 -1.74 19.28 -6.52
C MET A 287 -1.84 19.97 -7.88
N LEU A 288 -2.49 19.32 -8.86
CA LEU A 288 -2.66 19.90 -10.19
C LEU A 288 -3.52 21.17 -10.16
N GLU A 289 -4.57 21.21 -9.34
CA GLU A 289 -5.37 22.42 -9.11
C GLU A 289 -4.55 23.60 -8.62
N GLN A 290 -3.68 23.38 -7.63
CA GLN A 290 -2.79 24.42 -7.12
C GLN A 290 -1.86 24.95 -8.23
N LEU A 291 -1.35 24.07 -9.08
CA LEU A 291 -0.50 24.45 -10.21
C LEU A 291 -1.26 25.19 -11.32
N LEU A 292 -2.54 24.85 -11.55
CA LEU A 292 -3.40 25.53 -12.51
C LEU A 292 -3.77 26.96 -12.08
N VAL A 293 -3.96 27.19 -10.77
CA VAL A 293 -4.29 28.51 -10.21
C VAL A 293 -3.06 29.41 -10.11
N LYS A 294 -1.89 28.87 -9.73
CA LYS A 294 -0.65 29.66 -9.62
C LYS A 294 -0.09 30.01 -11.01
N LYS A 295 -0.47 31.17 -11.54
CA LYS A 295 0.19 31.76 -12.73
C LYS A 295 1.61 32.20 -12.38
N LYS A 296 2.61 31.49 -12.94
CA LYS A 296 4.03 31.89 -13.04
C LYS A 296 4.62 32.52 -11.76
N THR A 297 4.98 31.70 -10.78
CA THR A 297 6.05 32.08 -9.85
C THR A 297 7.33 31.37 -10.23
N THR A 298 8.33 32.21 -10.48
CA THR A 298 9.68 31.96 -10.95
C THR A 298 10.43 30.94 -10.08
N ARG A 299 11.15 30.05 -10.78
CA ARG A 299 12.22 29.16 -10.34
C ARG A 299 13.04 29.69 -9.15
N LYS A 300 12.87 29.06 -7.99
CA LYS A 300 13.97 28.48 -7.19
C LYS A 300 13.46 27.13 -6.67
N ARG A 301 13.84 26.05 -7.36
CA ARG A 301 13.53 24.67 -6.94
C ARG A 301 14.48 24.32 -5.80
N THR A 302 14.07 24.54 -4.56
CA THR A 302 14.49 23.64 -3.49
C THR A 302 13.97 22.25 -3.85
N ARG A 303 14.79 21.23 -3.62
CA ARG A 303 14.45 19.80 -3.82
C ARG A 303 13.11 19.56 -3.12
N THR A 304 12.00 19.56 -3.86
CA THR A 304 10.66 19.47 -3.31
C THR A 304 10.52 18.15 -2.60
N ASP A 305 10.15 18.17 -1.32
CA ASP A 305 9.80 16.97 -0.57
C ASP A 305 8.78 16.18 -1.37
N VAL A 306 9.15 14.97 -1.78
CA VAL A 306 8.28 14.10 -2.56
C VAL A 306 7.17 13.65 -1.63
N ALA A 307 5.92 13.98 -1.96
CA ALA A 307 4.79 13.57 -1.14
C ALA A 307 4.64 12.05 -1.21
N ARG A 308 4.79 11.38 -0.07
CA ARG A 308 4.66 9.92 0.03
C ARG A 308 3.35 9.55 0.71
N ILE A 309 2.63 8.61 0.11
CA ILE A 309 1.33 8.14 0.59
C ILE A 309 1.49 6.76 1.19
N ALA A 310 1.18 6.66 2.49
CA ALA A 310 1.27 5.41 3.24
C ALA A 310 0.40 4.28 2.63
N PRO A 311 0.81 3.01 2.78
CA PRO A 311 -0.02 1.86 2.43
C PRO A 311 -1.29 1.81 3.29
N ILE A 312 -2.35 1.20 2.75
CA ILE A 312 -3.66 1.13 3.40
C ILE A 312 -3.72 0.00 4.42
N GLY A 313 -3.25 -1.18 4.04
CA GLY A 313 -3.34 -2.38 4.86
C GLY A 313 -3.09 -3.66 4.08
N VAL A 314 -2.96 -4.76 4.81
CA VAL A 314 -2.82 -6.10 4.24
C VAL A 314 -4.19 -6.72 4.01
N ILE A 315 -4.47 -7.11 2.78
CA ILE A 315 -5.61 -7.95 2.42
C ILE A 315 -5.16 -9.40 2.57
N THR A 316 -5.51 -10.00 3.71
CA THR A 316 -5.14 -11.39 4.02
C THR A 316 -6.02 -12.35 3.26
N ARG A 317 -5.39 -13.27 2.54
CA ARG A 317 -5.95 -14.45 1.89
C ARG A 317 -5.18 -15.70 2.35
N GLN A 318 -5.45 -16.84 1.72
CA GLN A 318 -4.88 -18.12 2.11
C GLN A 318 -3.35 -18.17 2.07
N SER A 319 -2.67 -17.45 1.16
CA SER A 319 -1.21 -17.55 1.01
C SER A 319 -0.39 -17.06 2.21
N THR A 320 -1.01 -16.40 3.21
CA THR A 320 -0.38 -16.06 4.49
C THR A 320 -1.24 -16.39 5.70
N ASP A 321 -2.26 -17.24 5.52
CA ASP A 321 -3.17 -17.65 6.59
C ASP A 321 -2.59 -18.83 7.38
N VAL A 322 -1.46 -18.57 8.05
CA VAL A 322 -0.76 -19.54 8.90
C VAL A 322 -0.20 -18.85 10.13
N LEU A 323 -0.03 -19.64 11.20
CA LEU A 323 0.76 -19.27 12.37
C LEU A 323 2.05 -20.10 12.37
N ALA A 324 3.18 -19.43 12.21
CA ALA A 324 4.52 -19.97 12.31
C ALA A 324 4.99 -20.01 13.78
N VAL A 325 4.16 -20.55 14.66
CA VAL A 325 4.45 -20.63 16.10
C VAL A 325 4.61 -22.08 16.52
N GLU A 326 5.78 -22.43 17.04
CA GLU A 326 6.09 -23.80 17.50
C GLU A 326 5.46 -24.13 18.86
N ASP A 327 5.25 -23.13 19.73
CA ASP A 327 4.62 -23.33 21.04
C ASP A 327 3.10 -23.54 20.87
N PRO A 328 2.56 -24.74 21.19
CA PRO A 328 1.17 -25.07 20.91
C PRO A 328 0.18 -24.24 21.73
N ASP A 329 0.55 -23.83 22.95
CA ASP A 329 -0.30 -23.01 23.82
C ASP A 329 -0.38 -21.58 23.27
N VAL A 330 0.75 -21.03 22.82
CA VAL A 330 0.79 -19.70 22.19
C VAL A 330 0.04 -19.71 20.85
N ALA A 331 0.23 -20.76 20.03
CA ALA A 331 -0.51 -20.91 18.77
C ALA A 331 -2.02 -20.99 19.00
N ALA A 332 -2.47 -21.82 19.95
CA ALA A 332 -3.87 -21.94 20.33
C ALA A 332 -4.44 -20.61 20.84
N ALA A 333 -3.69 -19.90 21.68
CA ALA A 333 -4.07 -18.58 22.19
C ALA A 333 -4.25 -17.56 21.05
N ILE A 334 -3.32 -17.48 20.10
CA ILE A 334 -3.45 -16.57 18.95
C ILE A 334 -4.69 -16.93 18.10
N GLN A 335 -4.94 -18.21 17.83
CA GLN A 335 -6.13 -18.64 17.10
C GLN A 335 -7.42 -18.28 17.82
N HIS A 336 -7.44 -18.41 19.15
CA HIS A 336 -8.58 -18.02 19.96
C HIS A 336 -8.79 -16.50 19.93
N ILE A 337 -7.73 -15.70 20.10
CA ILE A 337 -7.77 -14.23 19.99
C ILE A 337 -8.29 -13.80 18.61
N ARG A 338 -7.77 -14.36 17.52
CA ARG A 338 -8.20 -14.00 16.16
C ARG A 338 -9.70 -14.21 15.92
N ARG A 339 -10.28 -15.24 16.51
CA ARG A 339 -11.71 -15.56 16.37
C ARG A 339 -12.60 -14.65 17.23
N HIS A 340 -12.19 -14.38 18.45
CA HIS A 340 -13.10 -13.84 19.48
C HIS A 340 -12.70 -12.45 20.02
N ALA A 341 -11.56 -11.88 19.61
CA ALA A 341 -11.12 -10.56 20.10
C ALA A 341 -12.15 -9.45 19.85
N VAL A 342 -12.80 -9.48 18.68
CA VAL A 342 -13.80 -8.49 18.25
C VAL A 342 -15.14 -8.62 19.01
N GLU A 343 -15.33 -9.71 19.76
CA GLU A 343 -16.51 -9.98 20.59
C GLU A 343 -16.37 -9.41 22.01
N GLY A 344 -15.31 -8.64 22.29
CA GLY A 344 -15.10 -8.04 23.61
C GLY A 344 -14.30 -8.91 24.59
N MET A 345 -13.62 -9.96 24.11
CA MET A 345 -12.74 -10.85 24.91
C MET A 345 -11.82 -10.11 25.92
N SER A 346 -11.70 -10.67 27.11
CA SER A 346 -10.69 -10.32 28.12
C SER A 346 -9.56 -11.37 28.19
N VAL A 347 -8.41 -10.97 28.74
CA VAL A 347 -7.30 -11.92 29.01
C VAL A 347 -7.73 -13.04 29.95
N LYS A 348 -8.69 -12.78 30.86
CA LYS A 348 -9.24 -13.81 31.75
C LYS A 348 -9.94 -14.91 30.94
N GLN A 349 -10.83 -14.54 30.02
CA GLN A 349 -11.53 -15.49 29.15
C GLN A 349 -10.55 -16.29 28.27
N LEU A 350 -9.46 -15.67 27.82
CA LEU A 350 -8.40 -16.39 27.09
C LEU A 350 -7.73 -17.46 27.97
N LEU A 351 -7.52 -17.19 29.26
CA LEU A 351 -6.89 -18.14 30.20
C LEU A 351 -7.82 -19.27 30.61
N ASP A 352 -9.13 -19.11 30.48
CA ASP A 352 -10.10 -20.18 30.74
C ASP A 352 -10.03 -21.28 29.65
N GLU A 353 -9.50 -20.95 28.47
CA GLU A 353 -9.44 -21.82 27.28
C GLU A 353 -8.07 -22.45 27.04
N ILE A 354 -7.00 -21.87 27.61
CA ILE A 354 -5.62 -22.32 27.40
C ILE A 354 -5.10 -22.96 28.71
N PRO A 355 -4.54 -24.18 28.68
CA PRO A 355 -4.15 -24.92 29.89
C PRO A 355 -2.85 -24.39 30.53
N THR A 356 -2.80 -23.10 30.86
CA THR A 356 -1.63 -22.45 31.46
C THR A 356 -2.02 -21.29 32.37
N ASN A 357 -1.09 -20.86 33.23
CA ASN A 357 -1.33 -19.68 34.07
C ASN A 357 -0.92 -18.38 33.35
N ARG A 358 -1.48 -17.26 33.81
CA ARG A 358 -1.26 -15.91 33.24
C ARG A 358 0.22 -15.56 33.04
N ARG A 359 1.03 -15.75 34.09
CA ARG A 359 2.45 -15.37 34.08
C ARG A 359 3.24 -16.20 33.07
N THR A 360 2.92 -17.49 32.96
CA THR A 360 3.53 -18.38 31.97
C THR A 360 3.13 -17.98 30.55
N LEU A 361 1.84 -17.72 30.31
CA LEU A 361 1.36 -17.30 28.99
C LEU A 361 1.99 -15.99 28.56
N GLU A 362 2.01 -14.98 29.43
CA GLU A 362 2.61 -13.66 29.15
C GLU A 362 4.10 -13.79 28.82
N ARG A 363 4.86 -14.55 29.62
CA ARG A 363 6.28 -14.79 29.36
C ARG A 363 6.52 -15.48 28.02
N ARG A 364 5.73 -16.50 27.68
CA ARG A 364 5.84 -17.23 26.40
C ARG A 364 5.46 -16.34 25.22
N PHE A 365 4.39 -15.56 25.34
CA PHE A 365 3.99 -14.56 24.34
C PHE A 365 5.11 -13.54 24.06
N ILE A 366 5.72 -12.98 25.11
CA ILE A 366 6.82 -12.04 24.96
C ILE A 366 8.03 -12.73 24.30
N SER A 367 8.35 -13.95 24.71
CA SER A 367 9.48 -14.70 24.14
C SER A 367 9.29 -15.05 22.66
N VAL A 368 8.06 -15.35 22.23
CA VAL A 368 7.75 -15.80 20.87
C VAL A 368 7.42 -14.63 19.94
N LEU A 369 6.62 -13.66 20.40
CA LEU A 369 6.04 -12.58 19.61
C LEU A 369 6.55 -11.19 19.98
N GLY A 370 7.22 -11.02 21.12
CA GLY A 370 7.73 -9.72 21.59
C GLY A 370 6.72 -8.86 22.34
N HIS A 371 5.46 -9.30 22.48
CA HIS A 371 4.39 -8.54 23.14
C HIS A 371 3.49 -9.44 24.01
N THR A 372 2.59 -8.85 24.79
CA THR A 372 1.69 -9.60 25.69
C THR A 372 0.43 -10.11 24.98
N PRO A 373 -0.33 -11.05 25.57
CA PRO A 373 -1.65 -11.45 25.06
C PRO A 373 -2.65 -10.30 25.00
N LEU A 374 -2.58 -9.35 25.94
CA LEU A 374 -3.44 -8.17 25.94
C LEU A 374 -3.15 -7.27 24.73
N ASP A 375 -1.87 -7.09 24.41
CA ASP A 375 -1.45 -6.32 23.25
C ASP A 375 -1.94 -6.99 21.96
N GLU A 376 -1.90 -8.32 21.89
CA GLU A 376 -2.42 -9.08 20.74
C GLU A 376 -3.94 -8.91 20.56
N ILE A 377 -4.71 -8.97 21.65
CA ILE A 377 -6.16 -8.69 21.61
C ILE A 377 -6.40 -7.28 21.07
N ARG A 378 -5.71 -6.27 21.63
CA ARG A 378 -5.83 -4.88 21.19
C ARG A 378 -5.48 -4.71 19.71
N ARG A 379 -4.41 -5.37 19.25
CA ARG A 379 -3.96 -5.34 17.85
C ARG A 379 -5.02 -5.86 16.90
N VAL A 380 -5.61 -7.04 17.18
CA VAL A 380 -6.68 -7.61 16.35
C VAL A 380 -7.90 -6.69 16.28
N ARG A 381 -8.27 -6.07 17.41
CA ARG A 381 -9.36 -5.07 17.44
C ARG A 381 -9.04 -3.83 16.60
N LEU A 382 -7.82 -3.31 16.69
CA LEU A 382 -7.39 -2.15 15.92
C LEU A 382 -7.39 -2.44 14.41
N GLU A 383 -6.94 -3.62 13.98
CA GLU A 383 -7.02 -4.02 12.57
C GLU A 383 -8.47 -4.09 12.08
N ARG A 384 -9.39 -4.63 12.90
CA ARG A 384 -10.82 -4.59 12.59
C ARG A 384 -11.34 -3.16 12.51
N ALA A 385 -10.93 -2.28 13.42
CA ALA A 385 -11.32 -0.88 13.41
C ALA A 385 -10.82 -0.16 12.14
N LYS A 386 -9.56 -0.35 11.72
CA LYS A 386 -9.02 0.21 10.46
C LYS A 386 -9.86 -0.20 9.25
N ALA A 387 -10.25 -1.46 9.16
CA ALA A 387 -11.11 -1.95 8.08
C ALA A 387 -12.50 -1.29 8.11
N LEU A 388 -13.12 -1.17 9.28
CA LEU A 388 -14.44 -0.53 9.41
C LEU A 388 -14.40 0.99 9.22
N LEU A 389 -13.28 1.64 9.51
CA LEU A 389 -13.08 3.08 9.23
C LEU A 389 -13.08 3.39 7.73
N GLN A 390 -12.89 2.38 6.88
CA GLN A 390 -13.03 2.46 5.42
C GLN A 390 -14.48 2.28 4.94
N THR A 391 -15.44 2.35 5.84
CA THR A 391 -16.88 2.37 5.53
C THR A 391 -17.50 3.64 6.10
N ASP A 392 -18.75 3.90 5.76
CA ASP A 392 -19.53 5.04 6.28
C ASP A 392 -20.08 4.81 7.71
N LEU A 393 -19.71 3.72 8.39
CA LEU A 393 -20.19 3.41 9.74
C LEU A 393 -19.82 4.54 10.74
N PRO A 394 -20.72 5.04 11.58
CA PRO A 394 -20.36 5.99 12.63
C PRO A 394 -19.27 5.45 13.57
N ILE A 395 -18.41 6.33 14.12
CA ILE A 395 -17.26 5.93 14.96
C ILE A 395 -17.69 5.06 16.16
N TYR A 396 -18.86 5.34 16.76
CA TYR A 396 -19.37 4.51 17.86
C TYR A 396 -19.69 3.06 17.42
N GLN A 397 -20.20 2.88 16.20
CA GLN A 397 -20.45 1.54 15.64
C GLN A 397 -19.14 0.84 15.27
N VAL A 398 -18.13 1.61 14.81
CA VAL A 398 -16.78 1.08 14.59
C VAL A 398 -16.23 0.53 15.90
N ALA A 399 -16.31 1.27 17.00
CA ALA A 399 -15.84 0.80 18.32
C ALA A 399 -16.53 -0.50 18.74
N ALA A 400 -17.86 -0.53 18.70
CA ALA A 400 -18.64 -1.71 19.07
C ALA A 400 -18.30 -2.94 18.19
N LYS A 401 -18.28 -2.76 16.85
CA LYS A 401 -18.02 -3.86 15.89
C LYS A 401 -16.56 -4.29 15.81
N SER A 402 -15.65 -3.57 16.46
CA SER A 402 -14.24 -3.95 16.59
C SER A 402 -13.90 -4.47 17.98
N GLY A 403 -14.88 -4.59 18.89
CA GLY A 403 -14.67 -5.18 20.22
C GLY A 403 -14.14 -4.20 21.28
N PHE A 404 -14.16 -2.89 21.01
CA PHE A 404 -13.87 -1.88 22.02
C PHE A 404 -15.12 -1.56 22.85
N ALA A 405 -14.97 -1.52 24.17
CA ALA A 405 -16.09 -1.24 25.08
C ALA A 405 -16.69 0.16 24.90
N THR A 406 -15.87 1.14 24.51
CA THR A 406 -16.27 2.55 24.38
C THR A 406 -15.54 3.23 23.21
N PRO A 407 -16.14 4.23 22.54
CA PRO A 407 -15.47 5.04 21.51
C PRO A 407 -14.20 5.75 22.00
N GLU A 408 -14.16 6.17 23.27
CA GLU A 408 -13.01 6.84 23.90
C GLU A 408 -11.83 5.88 24.04
N TYR A 409 -12.10 4.63 24.43
CA TYR A 409 -11.08 3.59 24.49
C TYR A 409 -10.55 3.21 23.11
N LEU A 410 -11.42 3.18 22.08
CA LEU A 410 -10.97 3.06 20.69
C LEU A 410 -10.07 4.23 20.32
N ALA A 411 -10.50 5.48 20.55
CA ALA A 411 -9.76 6.66 20.13
C ALA A 411 -8.36 6.74 20.75
N THR A 412 -8.24 6.48 22.05
CA THR A 412 -6.96 6.46 22.78
C THR A 412 -6.05 5.33 22.29
N SER A 413 -6.56 4.10 22.16
CA SER A 413 -5.79 2.95 21.67
C SER A 413 -5.35 3.15 20.22
N PHE A 414 -6.21 3.72 19.38
CA PHE A 414 -5.94 3.96 17.97
C PHE A 414 -4.88 5.05 17.77
N LEU A 415 -4.96 6.14 18.55
CA LEU A 415 -3.94 7.20 18.55
C LEU A 415 -2.58 6.67 18.99
N GLN A 416 -2.54 5.88 20.07
CA GLN A 416 -1.29 5.27 20.55
C GLN A 416 -0.65 4.34 19.53
N ALA A 417 -1.46 3.54 18.81
CA ALA A 417 -0.95 2.56 17.86
C ALA A 417 -0.63 3.13 16.48
N THR A 418 -1.32 4.19 16.04
CA THR A 418 -1.24 4.69 14.65
C THR A 418 -0.72 6.11 14.53
N GLY A 419 -0.64 6.87 15.63
CA GLY A 419 -0.30 8.30 15.61
C GLY A 419 -1.41 9.21 15.07
N ALA A 420 -2.58 8.68 14.71
CA ALA A 420 -3.74 9.43 14.25
C ALA A 420 -5.00 9.02 15.01
N THR A 421 -5.97 9.92 15.13
CA THR A 421 -7.30 9.58 15.66
C THR A 421 -8.11 8.77 14.64
N PRO A 422 -9.14 7.99 15.07
CA PRO A 422 -10.02 7.28 14.14
C PRO A 422 -10.64 8.18 13.06
N THR A 423 -11.00 9.42 13.44
CA THR A 423 -11.56 10.41 12.52
C THR A 423 -10.54 10.88 11.48
N GLU A 424 -9.30 11.14 11.89
CA GLU A 424 -8.22 11.52 10.97
C GLU A 424 -7.88 10.37 10.03
N TYR A 425 -7.82 9.15 10.54
CA TYR A 425 -7.59 7.95 9.76
C TYR A 425 -8.70 7.75 8.72
N ARG A 426 -9.98 7.91 9.11
CA ARG A 426 -11.10 7.90 8.16
C ARG A 426 -11.00 9.00 7.12
N ARG A 427 -10.61 10.22 7.50
CA ARG A 427 -10.44 11.32 6.55
C ARG A 427 -9.37 11.03 5.50
N GLN A 428 -8.35 10.27 5.88
CA GLN A 428 -7.23 9.89 5.01
C GLN A 428 -7.52 8.65 4.16
N PHE A 429 -8.17 7.63 4.73
CA PHE A 429 -8.27 6.29 4.13
C PHE A 429 -9.69 5.79 3.92
N GLY A 430 -10.68 6.46 4.51
CA GLY A 430 -12.08 6.10 4.40
C GLY A 430 -12.79 6.74 3.22
N PRO A 431 -14.02 6.28 2.92
CA PRO A 431 -14.89 6.92 1.96
C PRO A 431 -15.11 8.35 2.45
N ARG A 432 -14.78 9.34 1.63
CA ARG A 432 -15.38 10.65 1.81
C ARG A 432 -16.86 10.46 1.54
N SER A 433 -17.65 10.43 2.62
CA SER A 433 -19.11 10.46 2.57
C SER A 433 -19.56 11.35 1.41
N ARG A 434 -20.48 10.83 0.59
CA ARG A 434 -21.13 11.55 -0.53
C ARG A 434 -21.92 12.80 -0.08
N PHE A 435 -21.84 13.21 1.18
CA PHE A 435 -22.73 14.20 1.78
C PHE A 435 -22.04 15.33 2.57
N GLU A 436 -20.70 15.40 2.68
CA GLU A 436 -20.03 16.48 3.43
C GLU A 436 -19.64 17.73 2.61
N GLN A 437 -20.24 17.95 1.44
CA GLN A 437 -20.17 19.24 0.73
C GLN A 437 -21.52 19.66 0.14
N LEU A 438 -22.55 19.72 0.97
CA LEU A 438 -23.71 20.57 0.69
C LEU A 438 -23.70 21.73 1.68
N PRO A 439 -23.38 22.98 1.27
CA PRO A 439 -23.94 24.10 1.99
C PRO A 439 -25.48 23.98 1.95
N PRO A 440 -26.21 24.41 2.99
CA PRO A 440 -27.67 24.38 2.98
C PRO A 440 -28.15 25.19 1.78
N ILE A 441 -28.69 24.50 0.78
CA ILE A 441 -29.41 25.13 -0.31
C ILE A 441 -30.88 25.17 0.15
N LEU A 442 -31.40 26.39 0.25
CA LEU A 442 -32.76 26.83 0.61
C LEU A 442 -33.02 27.10 2.10
N ALA A 443 -32.68 28.33 2.51
CA ALA A 443 -33.61 29.18 3.24
C ALA A 443 -33.35 30.64 2.82
N GLU A 444 -34.42 31.26 2.29
CA GLU A 444 -34.62 32.62 1.76
C GLU A 444 -34.00 32.98 0.40
#